data_AF-A0A968E475-F1
#
_entry.id   AF-A0A968E475-F1
#
_cell.length_a   1.000
_cell.length_b   1.000
_cell.length_c   1.000
_cell.angle_alpha   90.00
_cell.angle_beta   90.00
_cell.angle_gamma   90.00
#
_symmetry.space_group_name_H-M   'P 1'
#
loop_
_entity.id
_entity.type
_entity.pdbx_description
1 polymer ?
#
loop_
_entity_poly.entity_id
_entity_poly.type
_entity_poly.pdbx_seq_one_letter_code
_entity_poly.pdbx_strand_id
1 'polypeptide(L)'
;MKNFCASLSRIHLYLLITACLTQLIFAQTNDDFVYYKNIVYHANSTLCTHTVPNASFTAYLNRDQSKVLFETAPRWKIGGDPNIAGNGAFGIELGNFANPLVAAGDSVFVRFTCLATGQQGVLSDS
;
A
#
# COMPACT_ATOMS: atom_id res chain seq x y z
N MET A 1 56.23 -3.43 32.86
CA MET A 1 54.80 -3.43 33.25
C MET A 1 53.95 -3.20 32.00
N LYS A 2 53.45 -4.29 31.41
CA LYS A 2 52.52 -4.31 30.28
C LYS A 2 51.12 -4.42 30.87
N ASN A 3 50.17 -3.55 30.52
CA ASN A 3 48.71 -3.75 30.62
C ASN A 3 47.97 -2.46 30.26
N PHE A 4 47.84 -2.11 28.97
CA PHE A 4 46.94 -1.02 28.55
C PHE A 4 46.30 -1.21 27.16
N CYS A 5 46.38 -2.39 26.55
CA CYS A 5 46.01 -2.58 25.13
C CYS A 5 44.85 -3.57 24.86
N ALA A 6 44.07 -3.98 25.86
CA ALA A 6 42.99 -4.98 25.69
C ALA A 6 41.56 -4.45 25.92
N SER A 7 41.40 -3.19 26.33
CA SER A 7 40.10 -2.63 26.74
C SER A 7 39.27 -2.05 25.58
N LEU A 8 39.92 -1.43 24.57
CA LEU A 8 39.22 -0.75 23.47
C LEU A 8 38.43 -1.69 22.54
N SER A 9 38.85 -2.95 22.41
CA SER A 9 38.21 -3.92 21.52
C SER A 9 36.82 -4.35 22.00
N ARG A 10 36.60 -4.43 23.31
CA ARG A 10 35.32 -4.85 23.89
C ARG A 10 34.25 -3.76 23.77
N ILE A 11 34.63 -2.50 23.92
CA ILE A 11 33.71 -1.34 23.86
C ILE A 11 33.10 -1.20 22.46
N HIS A 12 33.89 -1.41 21.40
CA HIS A 12 33.39 -1.38 20.02
C HIS A 12 32.43 -2.54 19.71
N LEU A 13 32.68 -3.73 20.25
CA LEU A 13 31.81 -4.89 20.08
C LEU A 13 30.45 -4.68 20.79
N TYR A 14 30.45 -4.10 22.00
CA TYR A 14 29.21 -3.74 22.69
C TYR A 14 28.41 -2.68 21.94
N LEU A 15 29.06 -1.62 21.43
CA LEU A 15 28.43 -0.57 20.63
C LEU A 15 27.78 -1.12 19.34
N LEU A 16 28.46 -2.04 18.65
CA LEU A 16 27.93 -2.71 17.44
C LEU A 16 26.74 -3.62 17.75
N ILE A 17 26.77 -4.36 18.86
CA ILE A 17 25.65 -5.22 19.28
C ILE A 17 24.43 -4.37 19.67
N THR A 18 24.62 -3.27 20.41
CA THR A 18 23.51 -2.37 20.76
C THR A 18 22.92 -1.67 19.55
N ALA A 19 23.74 -1.24 18.58
CA ALA A 19 23.26 -0.61 17.35
C ALA A 19 22.42 -1.59 16.50
N CYS A 20 22.80 -2.87 16.47
CA CYS A 20 22.06 -3.90 15.73
C CYS A 20 20.72 -4.24 16.40
N LEU A 21 20.64 -4.27 17.75
CA LEU A 21 19.37 -4.50 18.46
C LEU A 21 18.39 -3.32 18.30
N THR A 22 18.87 -2.08 18.17
CA THR A 22 17.99 -0.93 17.97
C THR A 22 17.32 -0.88 16.60
N GLN A 23 17.83 -1.61 15.59
CA GLN A 23 17.22 -1.65 14.26
C GLN A 23 15.95 -2.53 14.19
N LEU A 24 15.68 -3.35 15.21
CA LEU A 24 14.49 -4.20 15.25
C LEU A 24 13.24 -3.52 15.82
N ILE A 25 13.37 -2.31 16.39
CA ILE A 25 12.27 -1.66 17.15
C ILE A 25 11.47 -0.65 16.28
N PHE A 26 11.88 -0.41 15.03
CA PHE A 26 11.12 0.43 14.09
C PHE A 26 10.26 -0.36 13.09
N ALA A 27 9.85 -1.58 13.44
CA ALA A 27 8.69 -2.17 12.77
C ALA A 27 7.46 -1.34 13.21
N GLN A 28 6.99 -0.41 12.37
CA GLN A 28 5.76 0.31 12.66
C GLN A 28 4.60 -0.70 12.70
N THR A 29 4.10 -0.99 13.90
CA THR A 29 2.95 -1.86 14.14
C THR A 29 1.65 -1.06 14.20
N ASN A 30 1.43 -0.16 13.26
CA ASN A 30 0.21 0.65 13.25
C ASN A 30 -0.58 0.32 11.98
N ASP A 31 -1.73 -0.32 12.16
CA ASP A 31 -2.81 -0.44 11.18
C ASP A 31 -3.43 0.93 10.81
N ASP A 32 -2.68 2.03 10.95
CA ASP A 32 -3.08 3.38 10.64
C ASP A 32 -2.63 3.69 9.20
N PHE A 33 -3.42 3.21 8.25
CA PHE A 33 -3.23 3.47 6.84
C PHE A 33 -4.53 4.01 6.24
N VAL A 34 -4.39 4.95 5.32
CA VAL A 34 -5.54 5.47 4.59
C VAL A 34 -6.00 4.40 3.59
N TYR A 35 -7.25 3.97 3.74
CA TYR A 35 -7.86 2.94 2.89
C TYR A 35 -8.99 3.54 2.06
N TYR A 36 -8.81 3.54 0.74
CA TYR A 36 -9.84 3.95 -0.21
C TYR A 36 -10.63 2.72 -0.66
N LYS A 37 -11.96 2.75 -0.53
CA LYS A 37 -12.85 1.66 -0.94
C LYS A 37 -14.05 2.23 -1.67
N ASN A 38 -14.46 1.57 -2.74
CA ASN A 38 -15.68 1.96 -3.46
C ASN A 38 -16.39 0.74 -4.06
N ILE A 39 -17.66 0.92 -4.41
CA ILE A 39 -18.52 -0.07 -5.06
C ILE A 39 -18.52 0.19 -6.57
N VAL A 40 -18.48 -0.88 -7.37
CA VAL A 40 -18.45 -0.79 -8.83
C VAL A 40 -19.70 -1.46 -9.40
N TYR A 41 -20.38 -0.71 -10.26
CA TYR A 41 -21.54 -1.18 -11.01
C TYR A 41 -21.23 -1.24 -12.50
N HIS A 42 -21.81 -2.22 -13.18
CA HIS A 42 -21.93 -2.24 -14.62
C HIS A 42 -22.99 -1.22 -15.09
N ALA A 43 -23.00 -0.90 -16.38
CA ALA A 43 -23.94 0.04 -16.99
C ALA A 43 -25.42 -0.36 -16.81
N ASN A 44 -25.71 -1.64 -16.62
CA ASN A 44 -27.05 -2.16 -16.32
C ASN A 44 -27.40 -2.09 -14.81
N SER A 45 -26.62 -1.36 -14.02
CA SER A 45 -26.78 -1.19 -12.56
C SER A 45 -26.57 -2.46 -11.72
N THR A 46 -26.03 -3.56 -12.29
CA THR A 46 -25.62 -4.72 -11.47
C THR A 46 -24.21 -4.54 -10.92
N LEU A 47 -23.89 -5.17 -9.79
CA LEU A 47 -22.54 -5.15 -9.23
C LEU A 47 -21.53 -5.84 -10.15
N CYS A 48 -20.32 -5.29 -10.23
CA CYS A 48 -19.19 -5.96 -10.85
C CYS A 48 -18.58 -6.97 -9.88
N THR A 49 -18.96 -8.25 -9.99
CA THR A 49 -18.43 -9.34 -9.15
C THR A 49 -17.23 -10.06 -9.76
N HIS A 50 -16.66 -9.54 -10.85
CA HIS A 50 -15.48 -10.12 -11.49
C HIS A 50 -14.22 -9.87 -10.64
N THR A 51 -13.32 -10.85 -10.62
CA THR A 51 -12.00 -10.77 -9.97
C THR A 51 -10.89 -10.66 -11.02
N VAL A 52 -9.66 -10.42 -10.59
CA VAL A 52 -8.46 -10.53 -11.43
C VAL A 52 -8.40 -11.93 -12.09
N PRO A 53 -8.06 -12.06 -13.39
CA PRO A 53 -7.66 -11.02 -14.34
C PRO A 53 -8.83 -10.36 -15.11
N ASN A 54 -10.07 -10.69 -14.80
CA ASN A 54 -11.26 -10.18 -15.49
C ASN A 54 -11.76 -8.82 -14.97
N ALA A 55 -11.10 -8.30 -13.94
CA ALA A 55 -11.28 -6.95 -13.40
C ALA A 55 -9.91 -6.40 -13.00
N SER A 56 -9.70 -5.11 -13.26
CA SER A 56 -8.47 -4.38 -12.91
C SER A 56 -8.79 -2.94 -12.54
N PHE A 57 -7.84 -2.28 -11.88
CA PHE A 57 -7.91 -0.83 -11.72
C PHE A 57 -6.54 -0.19 -11.86
N THR A 58 -6.56 1.10 -12.15
CA THR A 58 -5.38 1.95 -12.07
C THR A 58 -5.75 3.18 -11.27
N ALA A 59 -5.02 3.41 -10.17
CA ALA A 59 -5.23 4.52 -9.28
C ALA A 59 -4.08 5.52 -9.39
N TYR A 60 -4.41 6.81 -9.39
CA TYR A 60 -3.47 7.92 -9.50
C TYR A 60 -3.62 8.86 -8.32
N LEU A 61 -2.51 9.26 -7.72
CA LEU A 61 -2.49 10.35 -6.73
C LEU A 61 -2.40 11.69 -7.47
N ASN A 62 -3.31 12.62 -7.18
CA ASN A 62 -3.37 13.97 -7.77
C ASN A 62 -3.37 14.01 -9.31
N ARG A 63 -3.97 12.98 -9.95
CA ARG A 63 -3.93 12.77 -11.42
C ARG A 63 -2.53 12.65 -12.01
N ASP A 64 -1.52 12.44 -11.18
CA ASP A 64 -0.14 12.31 -11.61
C ASP A 64 0.11 10.88 -12.11
N GLN A 65 0.36 10.73 -13.40
CA GLN A 65 0.59 9.41 -14.02
C GLN A 65 1.90 8.74 -13.57
N SER A 66 2.81 9.48 -12.94
CA SER A 66 4.00 8.91 -12.31
C SER A 66 3.72 8.28 -10.94
N LYS A 67 2.57 8.57 -10.34
CA LYS A 67 2.15 8.07 -9.02
C LYS A 67 0.97 7.15 -9.19
N VAL A 68 1.27 5.88 -9.47
CA VAL A 68 0.28 4.88 -9.85
C VAL A 68 0.28 3.68 -8.89
N LEU A 69 -0.93 3.19 -8.59
CA LEU A 69 -1.15 1.88 -7.97
C LEU A 69 -2.07 1.04 -8.85
N PHE A 70 -1.86 -0.27 -8.82
CA PHE A 70 -2.63 -1.26 -9.57
C PHE A 70 -3.33 -2.23 -8.61
N GLU A 71 -4.20 -3.09 -9.14
CA GLU A 71 -4.85 -4.15 -8.36
C GLU A 71 -3.86 -5.14 -7.71
N THR A 72 -2.61 -5.15 -8.16
CA THR A 72 -1.51 -5.95 -7.59
C THR A 72 -0.75 -5.27 -6.44
N ALA A 73 -1.13 -4.04 -6.06
CA ALA A 73 -0.50 -3.32 -4.96
C ALA A 73 -0.58 -4.12 -3.63
N PRO A 74 0.45 -4.10 -2.78
CA PRO A 74 0.47 -4.84 -1.53
C PRO A 74 -0.70 -4.52 -0.60
N ARG A 75 -1.11 -5.52 0.18
CA ARG A 75 -2.00 -5.36 1.35
C ARG A 75 -1.18 -5.43 2.63
N TRP A 76 -1.35 -4.46 3.50
CA TRP A 76 -0.70 -4.31 4.78
C TRP A 76 -1.49 -5.07 5.85
N LYS A 77 -2.83 -5.12 5.72
CA LYS A 77 -3.66 -5.96 6.59
C LYS A 77 -3.44 -7.45 6.28
N ILE A 78 -2.82 -8.16 7.21
CA ILE A 78 -2.64 -9.61 7.15
C ILE A 78 -4.02 -10.30 7.14
N GLY A 79 -4.23 -11.20 6.18
CA GLY A 79 -5.49 -11.94 6.02
C GLY A 79 -6.67 -11.07 5.57
N GLY A 80 -6.43 -9.83 5.12
CA GLY A 80 -7.46 -8.98 4.53
C GLY A 80 -7.90 -9.46 3.14
N ASP A 81 -9.05 -8.96 2.69
CA ASP A 81 -9.54 -9.19 1.33
C ASP A 81 -8.53 -8.69 0.27
N PRO A 82 -8.42 -9.36 -0.89
CA PRO A 82 -7.64 -8.83 -2.00
C PRO A 82 -8.17 -7.47 -2.46
N ASN A 83 -7.39 -6.74 -3.27
CA ASN A 83 -7.81 -5.44 -3.79
C ASN A 83 -9.11 -5.50 -4.61
N ILE A 84 -9.40 -6.64 -5.24
CA ILE A 84 -10.66 -6.94 -5.92
C ILE A 84 -11.16 -8.31 -5.45
N ALA A 85 -12.14 -8.32 -4.55
CA ALA A 85 -12.63 -9.56 -3.92
C ALA A 85 -13.78 -10.25 -4.66
N GLY A 86 -14.30 -9.65 -5.74
CA GLY A 86 -15.44 -10.19 -6.50
C GLY A 86 -16.79 -10.01 -5.80
N ASN A 87 -16.87 -9.17 -4.76
CA ASN A 87 -18.10 -8.84 -4.04
C ASN A 87 -18.73 -7.52 -4.48
N GLY A 88 -18.35 -6.98 -5.64
CA GLY A 88 -18.82 -5.67 -6.12
C GLY A 88 -18.01 -4.48 -5.63
N ALA A 89 -16.98 -4.70 -4.80
CA ALA A 89 -16.12 -3.63 -4.30
C ALA A 89 -14.65 -3.89 -4.66
N PHE A 90 -13.89 -2.79 -4.72
CA PHE A 90 -12.43 -2.81 -4.68
C PHE A 90 -11.95 -1.94 -3.53
N GLY A 91 -10.70 -2.15 -3.12
CA GLY A 91 -10.05 -1.27 -2.17
C GLY A 91 -8.56 -1.12 -2.44
N ILE A 92 -8.02 -0.01 -1.96
CA ILE A 92 -6.65 0.44 -2.19
C ILE A 92 -6.12 0.99 -0.87
N GLU A 93 -4.99 0.48 -0.43
CA GLU A 93 -4.26 1.05 0.70
C GLU A 93 -3.35 2.15 0.15
N LEU A 94 -3.76 3.40 0.37
CA LEU A 94 -3.12 4.57 -0.23
C LEU A 94 -1.73 4.85 0.36
N GLY A 95 -1.41 4.24 1.51
CA GLY A 95 -0.06 4.26 2.07
C GLY A 95 1.00 3.65 1.13
N ASN A 96 0.60 2.88 0.12
CA ASN A 96 1.51 2.41 -0.92
C ASN A 96 2.05 3.55 -1.82
N PHE A 97 1.46 4.75 -1.78
CA PHE A 97 2.11 5.96 -2.31
C PHE A 97 3.19 6.42 -1.32
N ALA A 98 4.41 5.95 -1.52
CA ALA A 98 5.53 6.22 -0.61
C ALA A 98 6.27 7.55 -0.91
N ASN A 99 6.11 8.11 -2.11
CA ASN A 99 6.77 9.36 -2.50
C ASN A 99 5.94 10.15 -3.53
N PRO A 100 5.25 11.22 -3.12
CA PRO A 100 5.05 11.67 -1.74
C PRO A 100 4.14 10.71 -0.96
N LEU A 101 4.22 10.79 0.37
CA LEU A 101 3.17 10.26 1.23
C LEU A 101 1.87 11.04 1.00
N VAL A 102 0.75 10.34 1.08
CA VAL A 102 -0.58 10.95 0.98
C VAL A 102 -0.79 11.92 2.15
N ALA A 103 -1.27 13.12 1.84
CA ALA A 103 -1.55 14.17 2.80
C ALA A 103 -2.98 14.72 2.63
N ALA A 104 -3.46 15.46 3.62
CA ALA A 104 -4.74 16.14 3.53
C ALA A 104 -4.76 17.13 2.35
N GLY A 105 -5.81 17.07 1.54
CA GLY A 105 -5.96 17.86 0.31
C GLY A 105 -5.44 17.18 -0.96
N ASP A 106 -4.79 16.01 -0.82
CA ASP A 106 -4.53 15.14 -1.98
C ASP A 106 -5.82 14.50 -2.48
N SER A 107 -5.83 14.11 -3.75
CA SER A 107 -6.97 13.47 -4.40
C SER A 107 -6.56 12.16 -5.04
N VAL A 108 -7.47 11.17 -5.00
CA VAL A 108 -7.25 9.86 -5.62
C VAL A 108 -8.19 9.71 -6.80
N PHE A 109 -7.65 9.27 -7.94
CA PHE A 109 -8.41 9.00 -9.16
C PHE A 109 -8.24 7.55 -9.53
N VAL A 110 -9.34 6.81 -9.65
CA VAL A 110 -9.31 5.40 -10.01
C VAL A 110 -10.05 5.18 -11.32
N ARG A 111 -9.37 4.60 -12.30
CA ARG A 111 -10.03 3.97 -13.45
C ARG A 111 -10.21 2.49 -13.12
N PHE A 112 -11.46 2.04 -13.05
CA PHE A 112 -11.78 0.63 -12.92
C PHE A 112 -12.22 0.07 -14.27
N THR A 113 -11.73 -1.12 -14.62
CA THR A 113 -12.05 -1.79 -15.88
C THR A 113 -12.53 -3.21 -15.59
N CYS A 114 -13.75 -3.53 -16.03
CA CYS A 114 -14.24 -4.90 -16.09
C CYS A 114 -13.92 -5.48 -17.47
N LEU A 115 -12.86 -6.27 -17.55
CA LEU A 115 -12.39 -6.89 -18.80
C LEU A 115 -13.35 -7.96 -19.31
N ALA A 116 -14.11 -8.63 -18.43
CA ALA A 116 -15.13 -9.60 -18.83
C ALA A 116 -16.28 -8.99 -19.66
N THR A 117 -16.63 -7.72 -19.41
CA THR A 117 -17.72 -7.02 -20.11
C THR A 117 -17.23 -5.91 -21.04
N GLY A 118 -15.93 -5.59 -21.00
CA GLY A 118 -15.34 -4.45 -21.71
C GLY A 118 -15.73 -3.08 -21.15
N GLN A 119 -16.40 -3.04 -19.98
CA GLN A 119 -16.86 -1.78 -19.38
C GLN A 119 -15.77 -1.14 -18.52
N GLN A 120 -15.80 0.20 -18.44
CA GLN A 120 -14.89 0.98 -17.63
C GLN A 120 -15.61 2.15 -16.94
N GLY A 121 -15.09 2.57 -15.79
CA GLY A 121 -15.58 3.72 -15.04
C GLY A 121 -14.45 4.47 -14.36
N VAL A 122 -14.69 5.74 -14.03
CA VAL A 122 -13.77 6.58 -13.26
C VAL A 122 -14.43 6.98 -11.96
N LEU A 123 -13.68 6.86 -10.87
CA LEU A 123 -14.06 7.24 -9.51
C LEU A 123 -13.00 8.19 -8.97
N SER A 124 -13.40 9.16 -8.15
CA SER A 124 -12.45 10.10 -7.54
C SER A 124 -12.92 10.58 -6.18
N ASP A 125 -11.96 10.89 -5.32
CA ASP A 125 -12.18 11.44 -3.98
C ASP A 125 -11.02 12.39 -3.58
N SER A 126 -11.27 13.32 -2.65
CA SER A 126 -10.36 14.40 -2.24
C SER A 126 -10.40 14.67 -0.74
#